data_AF-A0AAN8WZY3-F1
#
_entry.id   AF-A0AAN8WZY3-F1
#
_cell.length_a   1.000
_cell.length_b   1.000
_cell.length_c   1.000
_cell.angle_alpha   90.00
_cell.angle_beta   90.00
_cell.angle_gamma   90.00
#
_symmetry.space_group_name_H-M   'P 1'
#
loop_
_entity.id
_entity.type
_entity.pdbx_description
1 polymer ?
#
loop_
_entity_poly.entity_id
_entity_poly.type
_entity_poly.pdbx_seq_one_letter_code
_entity_poly.pdbx_strand_id
1 'polypeptide(L)'
;GQSQSGGSGGGGQGSDDKKDKKKKYEPPVPTRVGKKKRKMKGPDAANKLPLVTPHTRCRLKMLKLERIKDYLLMEEEFIRNQETLRPQEEKQEEERSKVDDLRGTPMSVGTLEEIIDDNHAIVSTSVGSEHYVSILSFVDKDQLEPGCSVLLNHKVR
;
A
#
# COMPACT_ATOMS: atom_id res chain seq x y z
N GLY A 1 -25.86 -49.42 27.23
CA GLY A 1 -27.33 -49.55 27.18
C GLY A 1 -27.90 -48.17 26.92
N GLN A 2 -28.60 -48.00 25.80
CA GLN A 2 -30.09 -48.00 25.72
C GLN A 2 -30.65 -46.62 26.15
N SER A 3 -30.99 -45.72 25.21
CA SER A 3 -32.27 -45.62 24.46
C SER A 3 -33.43 -45.14 25.35
N GLN A 4 -34.41 -44.33 24.99
CA GLN A 4 -34.86 -43.56 23.81
C GLN A 4 -36.26 -43.02 24.19
N SER A 5 -36.68 -41.86 23.66
CA SER A 5 -38.08 -41.46 23.35
C SER A 5 -38.04 -39.98 22.94
N GLY A 6 -38.50 -39.49 21.78
CA GLY A 6 -39.68 -39.82 20.97
C GLY A 6 -40.81 -38.86 21.37
N GLY A 7 -41.45 -38.03 20.53
CA GLY A 7 -41.45 -37.82 19.08
C GLY A 7 -42.50 -36.75 18.71
N SER A 8 -42.87 -36.72 17.42
CA SER A 8 -43.98 -35.97 16.77
C SER A 8 -43.67 -34.51 16.36
N GLY A 9 -43.80 -34.05 15.12
CA GLY A 9 -44.53 -34.54 13.94
C GLY A 9 -45.51 -33.44 13.48
N GLY A 10 -45.39 -32.97 12.23
CA GLY A 10 -46.35 -32.01 11.64
C GLY A 10 -45.83 -31.36 10.36
N GLY A 11 -46.24 -31.90 9.21
CA GLY A 11 -45.97 -31.34 7.89
C GLY A 11 -46.90 -30.18 7.52
N GLY A 12 -46.47 -29.40 6.52
CA GLY A 12 -47.27 -28.37 5.87
C GLY A 12 -46.64 -27.96 4.55
N GLN A 13 -47.27 -28.38 3.44
CA GLN A 13 -47.01 -27.98 2.06
C GLN A 13 -47.23 -26.48 1.85
N GLY A 14 -46.46 -25.87 0.93
CA GLY A 14 -46.76 -24.53 0.43
C GLY A 14 -45.72 -23.94 -0.51
N SER A 15 -45.96 -24.10 -1.81
CA SER A 15 -45.75 -23.09 -2.87
C SER A 15 -44.33 -22.86 -3.41
N ASP A 16 -44.15 -23.35 -4.64
CA ASP A 16 -43.28 -22.80 -5.68
C ASP A 16 -43.29 -21.27 -5.70
N ASP A 17 -42.11 -20.66 -5.56
CA ASP A 17 -41.82 -19.35 -6.14
C ASP A 17 -40.30 -19.22 -6.34
N LYS A 18 -39.80 -19.94 -7.36
CA LYS A 18 -38.50 -19.64 -7.99
C LYS A 18 -38.59 -18.25 -8.63
N LYS A 19 -38.34 -17.21 -7.83
CA LYS A 19 -38.12 -15.86 -8.34
C LYS A 19 -36.65 -15.51 -8.16
N ASP A 20 -35.91 -15.67 -9.24
CA ASP A 20 -34.58 -15.10 -9.51
C ASP A 20 -34.54 -13.62 -9.11
N LYS A 21 -34.26 -13.35 -7.83
CA LYS A 21 -33.86 -12.02 -7.37
C LYS A 21 -32.37 -11.93 -7.60
N LYS A 22 -32.03 -11.40 -8.78
CA LYS A 22 -30.73 -10.85 -9.19
C LYS A 22 -29.94 -10.41 -7.95
N LYS A 23 -28.74 -11.00 -7.77
CA LYS A 23 -27.76 -10.55 -6.77
C LYS A 23 -27.59 -9.04 -6.95
N LYS A 24 -28.20 -8.28 -6.04
CA LYS A 24 -28.01 -6.84 -5.96
C LYS A 24 -26.53 -6.64 -5.72
N TYR A 25 -25.87 -5.95 -6.65
CA TYR A 25 -24.53 -5.45 -6.43
C TYR A 25 -24.62 -4.50 -5.23
N GLU A 26 -24.05 -4.92 -4.10
CA GLU A 26 -23.81 -4.04 -2.97
C GLU A 26 -22.41 -3.47 -3.14
N PRO A 27 -22.25 -2.15 -3.29
CA PRO A 27 -20.91 -1.56 -3.36
C PRO A 27 -20.16 -1.87 -2.06
N PRO A 28 -18.86 -2.19 -2.13
CA PRO A 28 -18.06 -2.46 -0.94
C PRO A 28 -18.13 -1.26 0.01
N VAL A 29 -18.26 -1.57 1.31
CA VAL A 29 -18.38 -0.58 2.37
C VAL A 29 -17.17 0.35 2.33
N PRO A 30 -17.33 1.69 2.26
CA PRO A 30 -16.21 2.62 2.19
C PRO A 30 -15.22 2.39 3.33
N THR A 31 -13.98 2.07 2.99
CA THR A 31 -12.87 1.81 3.91
C THR A 31 -12.39 3.11 4.54
N ARG A 32 -13.19 3.65 5.47
CA ARG A 32 -12.83 4.68 6.47
C ARG A 32 -11.82 5.72 5.98
N VAL A 33 -12.27 6.52 5.01
CA VAL A 33 -11.61 7.76 4.56
C VAL A 33 -11.33 8.66 5.77
N GLY A 34 -10.13 9.24 5.84
CA GLY A 34 -9.83 10.35 6.78
C GLY A 34 -8.87 10.07 7.93
N LYS A 35 -8.30 8.86 8.08
CA LYS A 35 -7.15 8.70 9.00
C LYS A 35 -5.89 9.30 8.37
N LYS A 36 -5.66 10.59 8.63
CA LYS A 36 -4.35 11.25 8.39
C LYS A 36 -3.25 10.33 8.92
N LYS A 37 -2.48 9.70 8.03
CA LYS A 37 -1.24 9.01 8.39
C LYS A 37 -0.37 10.03 9.12
N ARG A 38 -0.11 9.80 10.42
CA ARG A 38 0.83 10.61 11.19
C ARG A 38 2.16 10.55 10.42
N LYS A 39 2.68 11.70 9.99
CA LYS A 39 4.05 11.79 9.46
C LYS A 39 4.97 11.29 10.57
N MET A 40 5.47 10.06 10.42
CA MET A 40 6.47 9.52 11.33
C MET A 40 7.69 10.42 11.20
N LYS A 41 8.05 11.12 12.29
CA LYS A 41 9.27 11.93 12.34
C LYS A 41 10.43 10.96 12.05
N GLY A 42 11.18 11.25 10.99
CA GLY A 42 12.19 10.34 10.43
C GLY A 42 13.31 9.97 11.41
N PRO A 43 14.25 9.10 10.99
CA PRO A 43 15.22 8.41 11.85
C PRO A 43 16.39 9.28 12.32
N ASP A 44 16.16 10.57 12.58
CA ASP A 44 17.20 11.56 12.93
C ASP A 44 18.00 11.20 14.20
N ALA A 45 17.47 10.28 15.02
CA ALA A 45 18.15 9.71 16.17
C ALA A 45 19.04 8.49 15.85
N ALA A 46 18.87 7.83 14.71
CA ALA A 46 19.59 6.60 14.34
C ALA A 46 21.04 6.89 13.90
N ASN A 47 21.32 8.08 13.36
CA ASN A 47 22.65 8.42 12.84
C ASN A 47 23.62 8.97 13.91
N LYS A 48 23.19 9.08 15.18
CA LYS A 48 24.02 9.69 16.22
C LYS A 48 24.77 8.62 17.00
N LEU A 49 26.09 8.67 16.95
CA LEU A 49 26.94 7.84 17.81
C LEU A 49 26.67 8.17 19.29
N PRO A 50 26.68 7.15 20.17
CA PRO A 50 26.53 7.39 21.59
C PRO A 50 27.68 8.24 22.15
N LEU A 51 27.37 9.12 23.10
CA LEU A 51 28.36 10.03 23.68
C LEU A 51 29.45 9.25 24.45
N VAL A 52 30.71 9.44 24.04
CA VAL A 52 31.86 8.81 24.69
C VAL A 52 32.55 9.80 25.64
N THR A 53 32.41 9.52 26.93
CA THR A 53 33.07 10.26 28.02
C THR A 53 33.92 9.28 28.84
N PRO A 54 35.15 9.61 29.27
CA PRO A 54 35.84 10.90 29.16
C PRO A 54 36.54 11.14 27.80
N HIS A 55 36.74 12.42 27.46
CA HIS A 55 37.37 12.83 26.19
C HIS A 55 38.90 12.75 26.21
N THR A 56 39.50 12.64 27.40
CA THR A 56 40.95 12.47 27.61
C THR A 56 41.46 11.15 27.01
N ARG A 57 42.77 11.10 26.73
CA ARG A 57 43.42 9.86 26.26
C ARG A 57 43.47 8.87 27.43
N CYS A 58 42.57 7.90 27.42
CA CYS A 58 42.50 6.86 28.45
C CYS A 58 42.01 5.55 27.86
N ARG A 59 42.34 4.43 28.51
CA ARG A 59 41.92 3.08 28.10
C ARG A 59 40.39 2.93 28.06
N LEU A 60 39.66 3.63 28.94
CA LEU A 60 38.20 3.59 28.96
C LEU A 60 37.56 4.17 27.69
N LYS A 61 38.13 5.24 27.13
CA LYS A 61 37.70 5.82 25.86
C LYS A 61 37.91 4.84 24.71
N MET A 62 39.06 4.17 24.69
CA MET A 62 39.37 3.14 23.69
C MET A 62 38.36 2.00 23.74
N LEU A 63 38.09 1.42 24.92
CA LEU A 63 37.13 0.32 25.08
C LEU A 63 35.70 0.71 24.68
N LYS A 64 35.29 1.96 24.93
CA LYS A 64 33.97 2.46 24.49
C LYS A 64 33.90 2.62 22.97
N LEU A 65 34.98 3.08 22.32
CA LEU A 65 35.04 3.20 20.86
C LEU A 65 35.11 1.83 20.18
N GLU A 66 35.83 0.87 20.75
CA GLU A 66 35.83 -0.53 20.29
C GLU A 66 34.41 -1.11 20.31
N ARG A 67 33.68 -0.93 21.41
CA ARG A 67 32.30 -1.40 21.50
C ARG A 67 31.37 -0.75 20.47
N ILE A 68 31.54 0.55 20.19
CA ILE A 68 30.78 1.25 19.14
C ILE A 68 31.14 0.67 17.77
N LYS A 69 32.42 0.44 17.49
CA LYS A 69 32.89 -0.17 16.25
C LYS A 69 32.28 -1.56 16.06
N ASP A 70 32.25 -2.39 17.10
CA ASP A 70 31.69 -3.74 17.02
C ASP A 70 30.19 -3.72 16.67
N TYR A 71 29.41 -2.80 17.25
CA TYR A 71 28.00 -2.65 16.89
C TYR A 71 27.81 -2.18 15.44
N LEU A 72 28.60 -1.22 14.98
CA LEU A 72 28.51 -0.74 13.60
C LEU A 72 28.88 -1.84 12.59
N LEU A 73 29.91 -2.64 12.89
CA LEU A 73 30.29 -3.77 12.04
C LEU A 73 29.19 -4.84 12.01
N MET A 74 28.56 -5.11 13.15
CA MET A 74 27.43 -6.05 13.23
C MET A 74 26.23 -5.55 12.41
N GLU A 75 25.90 -4.26 12.48
CA GLU A 75 24.83 -3.65 11.67
C GLU A 75 25.17 -3.71 10.18
N GLU A 76 26.42 -3.41 9.80
CA GLU A 76 26.88 -3.46 8.42
C GLU A 76 26.82 -4.88 7.83
N GLU A 77 27.30 -5.88 8.57
CA GLU A 77 27.21 -7.28 8.17
C GLU A 77 25.75 -7.75 8.10
N PHE A 78 24.90 -7.31 9.03
CA PHE A 78 23.47 -7.62 9.00
C PHE A 78 22.80 -7.06 7.75
N ILE A 79 23.07 -5.80 7.40
CA ILE A 79 22.52 -5.17 6.18
C ILE A 79 23.05 -5.89 4.94
N ARG A 80 24.37 -6.15 4.84
CA ARG A 80 24.97 -6.87 3.70
C ARG A 80 24.38 -8.28 3.51
N ASN A 81 24.18 -9.00 4.61
CA ASN A 81 23.56 -10.32 4.58
C ASN A 81 22.06 -10.25 4.22
N GLN A 82 21.36 -9.20 4.67
CA GLN A 82 19.96 -9.01 4.31
C GLN A 82 19.80 -8.65 2.83
N GLU A 83 20.66 -7.79 2.29
CA GLU A 83 20.66 -7.39 0.88
C GLU A 83 20.90 -8.59 -0.05
N THR A 84 21.85 -9.46 0.30
CA THR A 84 22.12 -10.70 -0.45
C THR A 84 21.00 -11.75 -0.33
N LEU A 85 20.23 -11.73 0.76
CA LEU A 85 19.10 -12.64 1.01
C LEU A 85 17.74 -12.08 0.57
N ARG A 86 17.69 -10.91 -0.08
CA ARG A 86 16.45 -10.31 -0.60
C ARG A 86 16.34 -10.37 -2.14
N PRO A 87 16.25 -11.57 -2.76
CA PRO A 87 15.85 -11.68 -4.17
C PRO A 87 14.40 -11.22 -4.41
N GLN A 88 13.62 -11.00 -3.34
CA GLN A 88 12.27 -10.46 -3.44
C GLN A 88 12.27 -8.93 -3.62
N GLU A 89 13.28 -8.21 -3.11
CA GLU A 89 13.40 -6.77 -3.36
C GLU A 89 13.83 -6.47 -4.78
N GLU A 90 14.71 -7.29 -5.35
CA GLU A 90 15.12 -7.17 -6.75
C GLU A 90 13.90 -7.34 -7.69
N LYS A 91 13.03 -8.33 -7.42
CA LYS A 91 11.76 -8.48 -8.15
C LYS A 91 10.82 -7.29 -7.97
N GLN A 92 10.74 -6.75 -6.75
CA GLN A 92 9.90 -5.58 -6.47
C GLN A 92 10.46 -4.32 -7.13
N GLU A 93 11.78 -4.17 -7.18
CA GLU A 93 12.47 -3.07 -7.84
C GLU A 93 12.31 -3.16 -9.37
N GLU A 94 12.40 -4.36 -9.94
CA GLU A 94 12.07 -4.59 -11.35
C GLU A 94 10.62 -4.23 -11.68
N GLU A 95 9.65 -4.64 -10.85
CA GLU A 95 8.24 -4.25 -11.00
C GLU A 95 8.07 -2.73 -10.90
N ARG A 96 8.76 -2.10 -9.95
CA ARG A 96 8.74 -0.65 -9.77
C ARG A 96 9.34 0.09 -10.96
N SER A 97 10.45 -0.39 -11.51
CA SER A 97 11.07 0.16 -12.72
C SER A 97 10.12 0.08 -13.91
N LYS A 98 9.44 -1.07 -14.11
CA LYS A 98 8.44 -1.23 -15.19
C LYS A 98 7.27 -0.26 -15.03
N VAL A 99 6.83 0.00 -13.80
CA VAL A 99 5.78 0.99 -13.52
C VAL A 99 6.27 2.41 -13.84
N ASP A 100 7.51 2.75 -13.49
CA ASP A 100 8.08 4.07 -13.79
C ASP A 100 8.25 4.27 -15.31
N ASP A 101 8.64 3.23 -16.05
CA ASP A 101 8.67 3.23 -17.52
C ASP A 101 7.28 3.45 -18.14
N LEU A 102 6.25 2.78 -17.59
CA LEU A 102 4.85 2.94 -18.03
C LEU A 102 4.29 4.34 -17.73
N ARG A 103 4.69 4.95 -16.61
CA ARG A 103 4.30 6.32 -16.26
C ARG A 103 4.91 7.33 -17.23
N GLY A 104 6.15 7.09 -17.62
CA GLY A 104 6.89 7.95 -18.55
C GLY A 104 7.20 9.32 -17.95
N THR A 105 8.02 10.08 -18.68
CA THR A 105 8.36 11.47 -18.36
C THR A 105 8.13 12.29 -19.64
N PRO A 106 7.40 13.42 -19.60
CA PRO A 106 6.81 14.10 -18.43
C PRO A 106 5.44 13.54 -18.00
N MET A 107 5.10 13.71 -16.72
CA MET A 107 3.76 13.46 -16.19
C MET A 107 2.96 14.77 -16.17
N SER A 108 1.77 14.75 -16.77
CA SER A 108 0.84 15.87 -16.77
C SER A 108 -0.05 15.82 -15.53
N VAL A 109 -0.42 16.97 -14.97
CA VAL A 109 -1.38 17.04 -13.87
C VAL A 109 -2.77 17.31 -14.43
N GLY A 110 -3.74 16.51 -14.03
CA GLY A 110 -5.16 16.69 -14.33
C GLY A 110 -6.03 16.62 -13.09
N THR A 111 -7.31 16.89 -13.25
CA THR A 111 -8.34 16.74 -12.21
C THR A 111 -9.26 15.58 -12.56
N LEU A 112 -9.49 14.67 -11.62
CA LEU A 112 -10.48 13.61 -11.76
C LEU A 112 -11.87 14.24 -11.66
N GLU A 113 -12.74 14.01 -12.64
CA GLU A 113 -14.11 14.51 -12.58
C GLU A 113 -15.07 13.42 -12.13
N GLU A 114 -15.16 12.33 -12.90
CA GLU A 114 -16.10 11.25 -12.65
C GLU A 114 -15.44 9.89 -12.84
N ILE A 115 -15.74 8.96 -11.94
CA ILE A 115 -15.37 7.55 -12.07
C ILE A 115 -16.56 6.85 -12.73
N ILE A 116 -16.36 6.37 -13.95
CA ILE A 116 -17.44 5.75 -14.74
C ILE A 116 -17.59 4.28 -14.38
N ASP A 117 -16.47 3.56 -14.34
CA ASP A 117 -16.40 2.16 -13.95
C ASP A 117 -15.16 1.90 -13.09
N ASP A 118 -14.89 0.63 -12.77
CA ASP A 118 -13.75 0.28 -11.93
C ASP A 118 -12.39 0.60 -12.60
N ASN A 119 -12.30 0.64 -13.93
CA ASN A 119 -11.05 0.74 -14.69
C ASN A 119 -10.94 2.00 -15.57
N HIS A 120 -11.93 2.87 -15.55
CA HIS A 120 -12.02 4.05 -16.41
C HIS A 120 -12.61 5.24 -15.65
N ALA A 121 -12.03 6.39 -15.92
CA ALA A 121 -12.47 7.67 -15.38
C ALA A 121 -12.40 8.76 -16.43
N ILE A 122 -13.22 9.79 -16.23
CA ILE A 122 -13.14 11.05 -16.96
C ILE A 122 -12.21 11.97 -16.18
N VAL A 123 -11.21 12.48 -16.88
CA VAL A 123 -10.21 13.42 -16.35
C VAL A 123 -10.19 14.68 -17.18
N SER A 124 -10.12 15.81 -16.50
CA SER A 124 -9.93 17.11 -17.12
C SER A 124 -8.47 17.53 -17.04
N THR A 125 -7.91 17.87 -18.19
CA THR A 125 -6.55 18.44 -18.27
C THR A 125 -6.61 19.92 -17.88
N SER A 126 -5.47 20.51 -17.52
CA SER A 126 -5.36 21.96 -17.22
C SER A 126 -5.91 22.89 -18.31
N VAL A 127 -6.02 22.42 -19.55
CA VAL A 127 -6.56 23.15 -20.71
C VAL A 127 -8.09 23.04 -20.82
N GLY A 128 -8.75 22.34 -19.89
CA GLY A 128 -10.21 22.12 -19.88
C GLY A 128 -10.70 21.02 -20.82
N SER A 129 -9.80 20.21 -21.37
CA SER A 129 -10.15 19.07 -22.20
C SER A 129 -10.40 17.82 -21.37
N GLU A 130 -11.60 17.26 -21.53
CA GLU A 130 -12.06 16.02 -20.90
C GLU A 130 -11.57 14.81 -21.70
N HIS A 131 -10.96 13.84 -21.01
CA HIS A 131 -10.49 12.60 -21.61
C HIS A 131 -11.03 11.40 -20.86
N TYR A 132 -11.50 10.40 -21.61
CA TYR A 132 -11.81 9.09 -21.08
C TYR A 132 -10.52 8.27 -20.98
N VAL A 133 -10.06 8.01 -19.76
CA VAL A 133 -8.74 7.39 -19.51
C VAL A 133 -8.91 6.16 -18.63
N SER A 134 -8.08 5.15 -18.87
CA SER A 134 -8.03 3.95 -18.05
C SER A 134 -7.17 4.15 -16.79
N ILE A 135 -7.70 3.71 -15.64
CA ILE A 135 -6.99 3.68 -14.36
C ILE A 135 -6.06 2.46 -14.34
N LEU A 136 -4.77 2.71 -14.18
CA LEU A 136 -3.77 1.64 -14.11
C LEU A 136 -3.87 0.87 -12.79
N SER A 137 -3.54 -0.42 -12.83
CA SER A 137 -3.70 -1.36 -11.70
C SER A 137 -2.86 -1.03 -10.47
N PHE A 138 -1.76 -0.28 -10.62
CA PHE A 138 -0.93 0.15 -9.49
C PHE A 138 -1.55 1.31 -8.69
N VAL A 139 -2.69 1.83 -9.12
CA VAL A 139 -3.41 2.91 -8.44
C VAL A 139 -4.43 2.31 -7.48
N ASP A 140 -4.42 2.80 -6.24
CA ASP A 140 -5.39 2.44 -5.22
C ASP A 140 -6.70 3.23 -5.43
N LYS A 141 -7.76 2.51 -5.79
CA LYS A 141 -9.07 3.09 -6.15
C LYS A 141 -9.79 3.69 -4.94
N ASP A 142 -9.50 3.20 -3.73
CA ASP A 142 -10.12 3.69 -2.50
C ASP A 142 -9.65 5.12 -2.14
N GLN A 143 -8.59 5.60 -2.78
CA GLN A 143 -8.04 6.95 -2.58
C GLN A 143 -8.47 7.94 -3.67
N LEU A 144 -9.23 7.50 -4.67
CA LEU A 144 -9.68 8.35 -5.76
C LEU A 144 -11.05 8.95 -5.44
N GLU A 145 -11.09 10.26 -5.28
CA GLU A 145 -12.32 11.03 -5.11
C GLU A 145 -12.46 12.06 -6.25
N PRO A 146 -13.69 12.35 -6.72
CA PRO A 146 -13.94 13.46 -7.63
C PRO A 146 -13.31 14.76 -7.13
N GLY A 147 -12.62 15.49 -8.00
CA GLY A 147 -11.88 16.70 -7.67
C GLY A 147 -10.44 16.48 -7.20
N CYS A 148 -9.98 15.23 -7.05
CA CYS A 148 -8.58 14.95 -6.77
C CYS A 148 -7.66 15.31 -7.95
N SER A 149 -6.46 15.81 -7.63
CA SER A 149 -5.39 15.98 -8.61
C SER A 149 -4.78 14.61 -8.94
N VAL A 150 -4.81 14.24 -10.21
CA VAL A 150 -4.28 12.97 -10.72
C VAL A 150 -3.12 13.22 -11.67
N LEU A 151 -2.23 12.23 -11.78
CA LEU A 151 -1.13 12.26 -12.72
C LEU A 151 -1.50 11.48 -13.97
N LEU A 152 -1.44 12.17 -15.11
CA LEU A 152 -1.75 11.66 -16.43
C LEU A 152 -0.45 11.43 -17.21
N ASN A 153 -0.42 10.38 -18.01
CA ASN A 153 0.67 10.17 -18.95
C ASN A 153 0.51 11.13 -20.14
N HIS A 154 1.57 11.85 -20.51
CA HIS A 154 1.57 12.78 -21.65
C HIS A 154 1.43 12.06 -23.01
N LYS A 155 1.77 10.77 -23.09
CA LYS A 155 1.60 9.97 -24.32
C LYS A 155 0.34 9.12 -24.21
N VAL A 156 -0.79 9.69 -24.61
CA VAL A 156 -1.96 8.87 -24.99
C VAL A 156 -1.83 8.62 -26.48
N ARG A 157 -1.40 7.41 -26.86
CA ARG A 157 -1.31 6.97 -28.25
C ARG A 157 -2.59 6.23 -28.63
#